data_AF-E9GZI2-F1
#
_entry.id   AF-E9GZI2-F1
#
_cell.length_a   1.000
_cell.length_b   1.000
_cell.length_c   1.000
_cell.angle_alpha   90.00
_cell.angle_beta   90.00
_cell.angle_gamma   90.00
#
_symmetry.space_group_name_H-M   'P 1'
#
loop_
_entity.id
_entity.type
_entity.pdbx_description
1 polymer ?
#
loop_
_entity_poly.entity_id
_entity_poly.type
_entity_poly.pdbx_seq_one_letter_code
_entity_poly.pdbx_strand_id
1 'polypeptide(L)'
;MTTPTNETSRRAIKGHVTRWINNIQQYDIVQIDLTIYNILLGAETSLRIMQNKYKRLSEAVARDMEASNATRAQFDAEVESMITLEDECNAAYGPEKADQDAIRAQEKADQDAARAQERIIRQQEFQDQQNLFRQLIATIPAAAAPGAPAAPAAVTSTKLPKRQIKPFKGDVLEWMALWEGYNAAVNESAISAVQKFGYLNDYLKGEAQLCVENLELTDANYTVAVNLLKAMYGKPDVLIEAQTHKLATLQPVKDMADTAALRCFKLTI
;
A
#
# COMPACT_ATOMS: atom_id res chain seq x y z
N MET A 1 -42.43 -29.32 -28.29
CA MET A 1 -41.42 -28.53 -27.57
C MET A 1 -40.11 -28.70 -28.31
N THR A 2 -39.58 -27.62 -28.88
CA THR A 2 -38.26 -27.62 -29.53
C THR A 2 -37.19 -27.71 -28.46
N THR A 3 -36.30 -28.69 -28.55
CA THR A 3 -35.13 -28.79 -27.66
C THR A 3 -34.26 -27.53 -27.82
N PRO A 4 -33.78 -26.92 -26.72
CA PRO A 4 -32.87 -25.77 -26.78
C PRO A 4 -31.66 -26.07 -27.66
N THR A 5 -31.21 -25.07 -28.42
CA THR A 5 -30.19 -25.26 -29.48
C THR A 5 -28.87 -25.81 -28.91
N ASN A 6 -28.56 -25.46 -27.68
CA ASN A 6 -27.30 -25.79 -27.01
C ASN A 6 -27.39 -26.98 -26.04
N GLU A 7 -28.54 -27.64 -25.94
CA GLU A 7 -28.79 -28.68 -24.94
C GLU A 7 -27.86 -29.90 -25.08
N THR A 8 -27.66 -30.37 -26.32
CA THR A 8 -26.76 -31.49 -26.61
C THR A 8 -25.31 -31.17 -26.24
N SER A 9 -24.86 -29.97 -26.62
CA SER A 9 -23.51 -29.49 -26.28
C SER A 9 -23.33 -29.33 -24.78
N ARG A 10 -24.32 -28.76 -24.08
CA ARG A 10 -24.32 -28.60 -22.62
C ARG A 10 -24.16 -29.94 -21.92
N ARG A 11 -24.96 -30.95 -22.32
CA ARG A 11 -24.89 -32.31 -21.77
C ARG A 11 -23.52 -32.96 -21.98
N ALA A 12 -22.95 -32.80 -23.18
CA ALA A 12 -21.61 -33.30 -23.46
C ALA A 12 -20.56 -32.64 -22.53
N ILE A 13 -20.58 -31.31 -22.40
CA ILE A 13 -19.65 -30.58 -21.52
C ILE A 13 -19.84 -30.98 -20.05
N LYS A 14 -21.08 -31.20 -19.59
CA LYS A 14 -21.36 -31.71 -18.23
C LYS A 14 -20.62 -33.03 -17.95
N GLY A 15 -20.68 -33.98 -18.89
CA GLY A 15 -19.95 -35.24 -18.78
C GLY A 15 -18.43 -35.08 -18.71
N HIS A 16 -17.86 -34.10 -19.41
CA HIS A 16 -16.44 -33.79 -19.30
C HIS A 16 -16.08 -33.16 -17.95
N VAL A 17 -16.93 -32.26 -17.41
CA VAL A 17 -16.74 -31.67 -16.08
C VAL A 17 -16.70 -32.77 -15.02
N THR A 18 -17.69 -33.67 -15.01
CA THR A 18 -17.72 -34.82 -14.09
C THR A 18 -16.47 -35.70 -14.22
N ARG A 19 -15.98 -35.92 -15.46
CA ARG A 19 -14.75 -36.71 -15.66
C ARG A 19 -13.51 -36.05 -15.05
N TRP A 20 -13.40 -34.72 -15.15
CA TRP A 20 -12.30 -33.97 -14.55
C TRP A 20 -12.40 -33.95 -13.03
N ILE A 21 -13.61 -33.83 -12.46
CA ILE A 21 -13.85 -33.94 -11.01
C ILE A 21 -13.34 -35.28 -10.49
N ASN A 22 -13.75 -36.39 -11.13
CA ASN A 22 -13.31 -37.72 -10.73
C ASN A 22 -11.79 -37.91 -10.87
N ASN A 23 -11.17 -37.27 -11.88
CA ASN A 23 -9.72 -37.29 -12.06
C ASN A 23 -9.00 -36.58 -10.91
N ILE A 24 -9.52 -35.45 -10.42
CA ILE A 24 -8.94 -34.73 -9.29
C ILE A 24 -9.11 -35.54 -8.00
N GLN A 25 -10.33 -36.00 -7.72
CA GLN A 25 -10.67 -36.73 -6.49
C GLN A 25 -9.92 -38.06 -6.33
N GLN A 26 -9.45 -38.69 -7.41
CA GLN A 26 -8.65 -39.92 -7.29
C GLN A 26 -7.33 -39.71 -6.53
N TYR A 27 -6.89 -38.45 -6.37
CA TYR A 27 -5.68 -38.09 -5.67
C TYR A 27 -5.90 -37.67 -4.20
N ASP A 28 -7.15 -37.61 -3.70
CA ASP A 28 -7.49 -37.12 -2.35
C ASP A 28 -6.81 -37.92 -1.21
N ILE A 29 -6.45 -39.18 -1.47
CA ILE A 29 -5.88 -40.13 -0.48
C ILE A 29 -4.41 -40.45 -0.79
N VAL A 30 -3.83 -39.85 -1.83
CA VAL A 30 -2.48 -40.15 -2.30
C VAL A 30 -1.50 -39.11 -1.72
N GLN A 31 -0.32 -39.55 -1.30
CA GLN A 31 0.76 -38.62 -0.93
C GLN A 31 1.16 -37.78 -2.15
N ILE A 32 1.03 -36.46 -2.04
CA ILE A 32 1.28 -35.53 -3.14
C ILE A 32 2.79 -35.29 -3.27
N ASP A 33 3.39 -35.89 -4.29
CA ASP A 33 4.71 -35.49 -4.76
C ASP A 33 4.61 -34.39 -5.85
N LEU A 34 5.76 -33.84 -6.26
CA LEU A 34 5.81 -32.77 -7.27
C LEU A 34 5.23 -33.18 -8.62
N THR A 35 5.30 -34.47 -8.98
CA THR A 35 4.74 -34.99 -10.24
C THR A 35 3.22 -35.01 -10.16
N ILE A 36 2.68 -35.53 -9.06
CA ILE A 36 1.24 -35.59 -8.79
C ILE A 36 0.67 -34.17 -8.70
N TYR A 37 1.35 -33.25 -8.04
CA TYR A 37 0.97 -31.83 -7.97
C TYR A 37 0.82 -31.19 -9.37
N ASN A 38 1.80 -31.40 -10.27
CA ASN A 38 1.73 -30.85 -11.63
C ASN A 38 0.56 -31.45 -12.44
N ILE A 39 0.27 -32.73 -12.25
CA ILE A 39 -0.87 -33.40 -12.89
C ILE A 39 -2.19 -32.82 -12.36
N LEU A 40 -2.29 -32.66 -11.04
CA LEU A 40 -3.46 -32.10 -10.36
C LEU A 40 -3.74 -30.68 -10.83
N LEU A 41 -2.72 -29.82 -10.86
CA LEU A 41 -2.83 -28.44 -11.33
C LEU A 41 -3.30 -28.36 -12.80
N GLY A 42 -2.81 -29.26 -13.65
CA GLY A 42 -3.26 -29.37 -15.04
C GLY A 42 -4.73 -29.82 -15.16
N ALA A 43 -5.15 -30.77 -14.31
CA ALA A 43 -6.52 -31.25 -14.23
C ALA A 43 -7.48 -30.17 -13.71
N GLU A 44 -7.10 -29.42 -12.68
CA GLU A 44 -7.86 -28.29 -12.14
C GLU A 44 -8.03 -27.16 -13.15
N THR A 45 -6.96 -26.82 -13.87
CA THR A 45 -7.00 -25.83 -14.95
C THR A 45 -8.00 -26.27 -16.03
N SER A 46 -7.96 -27.55 -16.40
CA SER A 46 -8.89 -28.13 -17.37
C SER A 46 -10.34 -28.13 -16.86
N LEU A 47 -10.55 -28.45 -15.57
CA LEU A 47 -11.86 -28.38 -14.92
C LEU A 47 -12.42 -26.95 -14.97
N ARG A 48 -11.60 -25.93 -14.65
CA ARG A 48 -12.02 -24.51 -14.70
C ARG A 48 -12.46 -24.09 -16.10
N ILE A 49 -11.72 -24.53 -17.12
CA ILE A 49 -12.07 -24.23 -18.52
C ILE A 49 -13.43 -24.87 -18.87
N MET A 50 -13.63 -26.13 -18.48
CA MET A 50 -14.86 -26.86 -18.80
C MET A 50 -16.07 -26.36 -18.01
N GLN A 51 -15.90 -25.99 -16.73
CA GLN A 51 -16.94 -25.36 -15.91
C GLN A 51 -17.41 -24.03 -16.53
N ASN A 52 -16.47 -23.18 -16.94
CA ASN A 52 -16.80 -21.92 -17.61
C ASN A 52 -17.56 -22.15 -18.92
N LYS A 53 -17.18 -23.17 -19.69
CA LYS A 53 -17.88 -23.55 -20.92
C LYS A 53 -19.29 -24.08 -20.64
N TYR A 54 -19.46 -24.90 -19.61
CA TYR A 54 -20.77 -25.38 -19.17
C TYR A 54 -21.69 -24.24 -18.75
N LYS A 55 -21.18 -23.29 -17.95
CA LYS A 55 -21.93 -22.12 -17.50
C LYS A 55 -22.47 -21.31 -18.68
N ARG A 56 -21.62 -20.97 -19.66
CA ARG A 56 -22.03 -20.24 -20.87
C ARG A 56 -23.11 -20.96 -21.66
N LEU A 57 -23.00 -22.29 -21.80
CA LEU A 57 -23.99 -23.10 -22.51
C LEU A 57 -25.31 -23.17 -21.73
N SER A 58 -25.26 -23.29 -20.41
CA SER A 58 -26.44 -23.32 -19.54
C SER A 58 -27.18 -21.99 -19.55
N GLU A 59 -26.46 -20.86 -19.52
CA GLU A 59 -27.05 -19.53 -19.72
C GLU A 59 -27.72 -19.38 -21.10
N ALA A 60 -27.14 -19.96 -22.15
CA ALA A 60 -27.76 -19.96 -23.48
C ALA A 60 -29.01 -20.85 -23.55
N VAL A 61 -28.98 -22.01 -22.88
CA VAL A 61 -30.15 -22.90 -22.75
C VAL A 61 -31.26 -22.23 -21.95
N ALA A 62 -30.95 -21.53 -20.86
CA ALA A 62 -31.92 -20.77 -20.08
C ALA A 62 -32.60 -19.67 -20.93
N ARG A 63 -31.83 -18.92 -21.74
CA ARG A 63 -32.39 -17.93 -22.68
C ARG A 63 -33.33 -18.56 -23.72
N ASP A 64 -32.96 -19.70 -24.29
CA ASP A 64 -33.81 -20.43 -25.24
C ASP A 64 -35.09 -20.96 -24.56
N MET A 65 -35.00 -21.39 -23.30
CA MET A 65 -36.15 -21.84 -22.48
C MET A 65 -37.11 -20.69 -22.18
N GLU A 66 -36.59 -19.51 -21.84
CA GLU A 66 -37.39 -18.28 -21.67
C GLU A 66 -38.11 -17.89 -22.97
N ALA A 67 -37.40 -17.91 -24.11
CA ALA A 67 -37.98 -17.56 -25.41
C ALA A 67 -39.07 -18.55 -25.89
N SER A 68 -39.06 -19.79 -25.37
CA SER A 68 -40.01 -20.84 -25.73
C SER A 68 -41.14 -21.06 -24.71
N ASN A 69 -41.27 -20.18 -23.71
CA ASN A 69 -42.24 -20.30 -22.61
C ASN A 69 -42.17 -21.66 -21.89
N ALA A 70 -40.96 -22.09 -21.54
CA ALA A 70 -40.74 -23.32 -20.77
C ALA A 70 -41.53 -23.33 -19.44
N THR A 71 -41.85 -24.51 -18.93
CA THR A 71 -42.57 -24.63 -17.66
C THR A 71 -41.68 -24.26 -16.49
N ARG A 72 -42.29 -23.81 -15.38
CA ARG A 72 -41.55 -23.48 -14.16
C ARG A 72 -40.66 -24.64 -13.69
N ALA A 73 -41.16 -25.86 -13.77
CA ALA A 73 -40.41 -27.07 -13.42
C ALA A 73 -39.18 -27.31 -14.31
N GLN A 74 -39.23 -26.95 -15.61
CA GLN A 74 -38.07 -27.06 -16.51
C GLN A 74 -36.98 -26.04 -16.13
N PHE A 75 -37.39 -24.84 -15.74
CA PHE A 75 -36.45 -23.81 -15.28
C PHE A 75 -35.84 -24.18 -13.93
N ASP A 76 -36.64 -24.66 -12.98
CA ASP A 76 -36.17 -25.08 -11.66
C ASP A 76 -35.17 -26.25 -11.79
N ALA A 77 -35.44 -27.23 -12.66
CA ALA A 77 -34.51 -28.32 -12.93
C ALA A 77 -33.19 -27.86 -13.58
N GLU A 78 -33.24 -26.81 -14.42
CA GLU A 78 -32.04 -26.22 -15.04
C GLU A 78 -31.17 -25.52 -13.99
N VAL A 79 -31.80 -24.74 -13.11
CA VAL A 79 -31.12 -24.05 -12.00
C VAL A 79 -30.52 -25.06 -11.02
N GLU A 80 -31.26 -26.10 -10.63
CA GLU A 80 -30.72 -27.18 -9.78
C GLU A 80 -29.51 -27.86 -10.45
N SER A 81 -29.59 -28.17 -11.73
CA SER A 81 -28.47 -28.77 -12.48
C SER A 81 -27.23 -27.84 -12.53
N MET A 82 -27.41 -26.52 -12.50
CA MET A 82 -26.30 -25.57 -12.42
C MET A 82 -25.71 -25.52 -11.01
N ILE A 83 -26.55 -25.41 -9.97
CA ILE A 83 -26.13 -25.36 -8.57
C ILE A 83 -25.38 -26.63 -8.20
N THR A 84 -25.94 -27.81 -8.48
CA THR A 84 -25.29 -29.10 -8.16
C THR A 84 -23.92 -29.23 -8.80
N LEU A 85 -23.77 -28.84 -10.08
CA LEU A 85 -22.48 -28.94 -10.75
C LEU A 85 -21.47 -27.92 -10.20
N GLU A 86 -21.93 -26.73 -9.82
CA GLU A 86 -21.09 -25.73 -9.19
C GLU A 86 -20.58 -26.20 -7.82
N ASP A 87 -21.45 -26.81 -7.01
CA ASP A 87 -21.08 -27.41 -5.73
C ASP A 87 -20.10 -28.57 -5.90
N GLU A 88 -20.30 -29.46 -6.88
CA GLU A 88 -19.38 -30.55 -7.19
C GLU A 88 -18.00 -30.05 -7.66
N CYS A 89 -17.96 -29.00 -8.50
CA CYS A 89 -16.71 -28.36 -8.89
C CYS A 89 -16.01 -27.72 -7.68
N ASN A 90 -16.75 -27.00 -6.84
CA ASN A 90 -16.22 -26.34 -5.64
C ASN A 90 -15.69 -27.34 -4.62
N ALA A 91 -16.34 -28.48 -4.44
CA ALA A 91 -15.85 -29.56 -3.61
C ALA A 91 -14.52 -30.13 -4.14
N ALA A 92 -14.38 -30.29 -5.46
CA ALA A 92 -13.13 -30.72 -6.07
C ALA A 92 -11.99 -29.69 -5.91
N TYR A 93 -12.30 -28.39 -5.87
CA TYR A 93 -11.33 -27.32 -5.55
C TYR A 93 -11.09 -27.14 -4.04
N GLY A 94 -11.89 -27.80 -3.19
CA GLY A 94 -11.99 -27.55 -1.75
C GLY A 94 -10.72 -27.72 -0.92
N PRO A 95 -9.89 -28.77 -1.13
CA PRO A 95 -8.71 -28.97 -0.28
C PRO A 95 -7.62 -27.92 -0.53
N GLU A 96 -7.45 -27.46 -1.77
CA GLU A 96 -6.41 -26.47 -2.11
C GLU A 96 -6.73 -25.05 -1.60
N LYS A 97 -8.01 -24.65 -1.60
CA LYS A 97 -8.42 -23.30 -1.15
C LYS A 97 -8.23 -23.08 0.34
N ALA A 98 -8.57 -24.06 1.18
CA ALA A 98 -8.41 -23.97 2.62
C ALA A 98 -6.92 -23.85 3.01
N ASP A 99 -6.07 -24.66 2.38
CA ASP A 99 -4.62 -24.59 2.58
C ASP A 99 -4.05 -23.26 2.04
N GLN A 100 -4.52 -22.77 0.89
CA GLN A 100 -4.06 -21.51 0.31
C GLN A 100 -4.50 -20.27 1.10
N ASP A 101 -5.67 -20.31 1.74
CA ASP A 101 -6.14 -19.25 2.64
C ASP A 101 -5.38 -19.28 3.97
N ALA A 102 -5.05 -20.47 4.47
CA ALA A 102 -4.17 -20.63 5.64
C ALA A 102 -2.75 -20.13 5.36
N ILE A 103 -2.18 -20.44 4.20
CA ILE A 103 -0.87 -19.94 3.76
C ILE A 103 -0.91 -18.40 3.68
N ARG A 104 -1.93 -17.82 3.02
CA ARG A 104 -2.06 -16.35 2.92
C ARG A 104 -2.26 -15.69 4.29
N ALA A 105 -2.98 -16.33 5.21
CA ALA A 105 -3.13 -15.84 6.57
C ALA A 105 -1.79 -15.86 7.34
N GLN A 106 -1.00 -16.92 7.18
CA GLN A 106 0.32 -17.04 7.78
C GLN A 106 1.29 -16.00 7.20
N GLU A 107 1.35 -15.83 5.87
CA GLU A 107 2.18 -14.81 5.23
C GLU A 107 1.83 -13.40 5.71
N LYS A 108 0.54 -13.10 5.89
CA LYS A 108 0.09 -11.82 6.43
C LYS A 108 0.52 -11.65 7.89
N ALA A 109 0.43 -12.69 8.71
CA ALA A 109 0.91 -12.67 10.08
C ALA A 109 2.44 -12.46 10.14
N ASP A 110 3.20 -13.12 9.27
CA ASP A 110 4.65 -12.98 9.17
C ASP A 110 5.06 -11.58 8.70
N GLN A 111 4.36 -11.00 7.74
CA GLN A 111 4.57 -9.61 7.31
C GLN A 111 4.25 -8.60 8.41
N ASP A 112 3.13 -8.80 9.13
CA ASP A 112 2.74 -7.94 10.24
C ASP A 112 3.76 -8.05 11.40
N ALA A 113 4.29 -9.25 11.66
CA ALA A 113 5.37 -9.49 12.62
C ALA A 113 6.68 -8.82 12.18
N ALA A 114 7.08 -8.93 10.91
CA ALA A 114 8.26 -8.27 10.36
C ALA A 114 8.16 -6.73 10.48
N ARG A 115 6.99 -6.15 10.16
CA ARG A 115 6.72 -4.71 10.35
C ARG A 115 6.80 -4.30 11.82
N ALA A 116 6.29 -5.12 12.73
CA ALA A 116 6.40 -4.86 14.16
C ALA A 116 7.85 -4.90 14.63
N GLN A 117 8.63 -5.85 14.13
CA GLN A 117 10.04 -6.02 14.45
C GLN A 117 10.88 -4.85 13.94
N GLU A 118 10.61 -4.35 12.73
CA GLU A 118 11.25 -3.14 12.19
C GLU A 118 10.93 -1.90 13.02
N ARG A 119 9.69 -1.77 13.53
CA ARG A 119 9.32 -0.68 14.45
C ARG A 119 10.10 -0.75 15.77
N ILE A 120 10.28 -1.95 16.32
CA ILE A 120 11.08 -2.16 17.53
C ILE A 120 12.54 -1.81 17.28
N ILE A 121 13.13 -2.28 16.18
CA ILE A 121 14.52 -1.97 15.81
C ILE A 121 14.69 -0.46 15.65
N ARG A 122 13.82 0.21 14.89
CA ARG A 122 13.89 1.67 14.70
C ARG A 122 13.73 2.42 16.03
N GLN A 123 12.88 1.95 16.93
CA GLN A 123 12.74 2.54 18.26
C GLN A 123 13.98 2.33 19.13
N GLN A 124 14.62 1.17 19.03
CA GLN A 124 15.82 0.85 19.77
C GLN A 124 17.04 1.62 19.25
N GLU A 125 17.19 1.74 17.93
CA GLU A 125 18.19 2.61 17.30
C GLU A 125 18.03 4.07 17.76
N PHE A 126 16.78 4.55 17.86
CA PHE A 126 16.50 5.87 18.38
C PHE A 126 16.92 6.04 19.85
N GLN A 127 16.66 5.03 20.68
CA GLN A 127 17.11 5.03 22.08
C GLN A 127 18.64 4.96 22.21
N ASP A 128 19.31 4.16 21.38
CA ASP A 128 20.76 4.03 21.37
C ASP A 128 21.43 5.34 20.93
N GLN A 129 20.87 6.03 19.93
CA GLN A 129 21.31 7.36 19.54
C GLN A 129 21.14 8.39 20.67
N GLN A 130 20.02 8.35 21.40
CA GLN A 130 19.82 9.21 22.58
C GLN A 130 20.82 8.90 23.70
N ASN A 131 21.10 7.63 23.98
CA ASN A 131 22.05 7.22 25.00
C ASN A 131 23.49 7.61 24.64
N LEU A 132 23.89 7.43 23.38
CA LEU A 132 25.19 7.87 22.87
C LEU A 132 25.34 9.40 23.03
N PHE A 133 24.30 10.16 22.68
CA PHE A 133 24.28 11.62 22.81
C PHE A 133 24.42 12.06 24.27
N ARG A 134 23.74 11.39 25.21
CA ARG A 134 23.85 11.65 26.65
C ARG A 134 25.26 11.40 27.18
N GLN A 135 25.94 10.34 26.72
CA GLN A 135 27.33 10.06 27.11
C GLN A 135 28.32 11.09 26.56
N LEU A 136 28.11 11.55 25.31
CA LEU A 136 28.92 12.59 24.69
C LEU A 136 28.80 13.94 25.43
N ILE A 137 27.61 14.31 25.88
CA ILE A 137 27.41 15.53 26.69
C ILE A 137 28.10 15.41 28.05
N ALA A 138 28.03 14.24 28.71
CA ALA A 138 28.61 14.03 30.03
C ALA A 138 30.16 14.03 30.05
N THR A 139 30.81 13.87 28.90
CA THR A 139 32.28 13.88 28.77
C THR A 139 32.86 15.24 28.39
N ILE A 140 32.02 16.27 28.17
CA ILE A 140 32.48 17.64 27.94
C ILE A 140 32.83 18.26 29.31
N PRO A 141 34.08 18.69 29.56
CA PRO A 141 34.41 19.40 30.79
C PRO A 141 33.65 20.74 30.81
N ALA A 142 33.06 21.08 31.95
CA ALA A 142 32.45 22.40 32.18
C ALA A 142 33.53 23.49 32.13
N ALA A 143 33.80 24.04 30.95
CA ALA A 143 34.75 25.13 30.75
C ALA A 143 34.05 26.35 30.15
N ALA A 144 33.86 27.34 31.03
CA ALA A 144 33.87 28.79 30.83
C ALA A 144 33.13 29.41 29.61
N ALA A 145 32.14 30.23 29.93
CA ALA A 145 31.65 31.31 29.06
C ALA A 145 32.79 32.27 28.65
N PRO A 146 32.86 32.71 27.39
CA PRO A 146 33.62 33.90 27.00
C PRO A 146 32.69 35.05 26.59
N GLY A 147 33.10 36.27 26.97
CA GLY A 147 32.39 37.51 26.70
C GLY A 147 32.48 38.04 25.26
N ALA A 148 31.75 39.12 25.04
CA ALA A 148 31.69 39.98 23.85
C ALA A 148 33.10 40.44 23.39
N PRO A 149 33.36 40.74 22.09
CA PRO A 149 32.73 41.88 21.39
C PRO A 149 32.56 41.78 19.84
N ALA A 150 31.91 42.80 19.27
CA ALA A 150 32.16 43.47 17.97
C ALA A 150 30.93 43.64 17.04
N ALA A 151 30.79 44.85 16.52
CA ALA A 151 29.68 45.38 15.73
C ALA A 151 29.46 44.70 14.37
N PRO A 152 28.22 44.60 13.86
CA PRO A 152 27.98 44.06 12.52
C PRO A 152 28.02 45.15 11.45
N ALA A 153 28.79 44.89 10.40
CA ALA A 153 28.73 45.63 9.14
C ALA A 153 27.38 45.39 8.43
N ALA A 154 26.82 46.46 7.90
CA ALA A 154 25.54 46.47 7.20
C ALA A 154 25.63 45.70 5.88
N VAL A 155 24.93 44.57 5.78
CA VAL A 155 24.54 43.95 4.52
C VAL A 155 23.15 44.45 4.14
N THR A 156 23.08 45.19 3.04
CA THR A 156 21.87 45.74 2.44
C THR A 156 20.97 44.59 1.95
N SER A 157 19.97 44.24 2.75
CA SER A 157 18.90 43.33 2.34
C SER A 157 17.80 44.11 1.65
N THR A 158 17.62 43.88 0.35
CA THR A 158 16.46 44.27 -0.43
C THR A 158 15.22 43.61 0.17
N LYS A 159 14.32 44.40 0.77
CA LYS A 159 13.08 43.92 1.40
C LYS A 159 12.09 43.44 0.33
N LEU A 160 12.20 42.16 -0.03
CA LEU A 160 11.13 41.41 -0.68
C LEU A 160 9.99 41.14 0.33
N PRO A 161 8.72 40.98 -0.13
CA PRO A 161 7.61 40.62 0.74
C PRO A 161 7.94 39.34 1.52
N LYS A 162 7.68 39.32 2.84
CA LYS A 162 7.95 38.17 3.72
C LYS A 162 7.23 36.93 3.17
N ARG A 163 7.99 35.99 2.60
CA ARG A 163 7.48 34.71 2.12
C ARG A 163 6.92 33.94 3.33
N GLN A 164 5.60 33.77 3.41
CA GLN A 164 4.98 32.99 4.46
C GLN A 164 5.27 31.51 4.18
N ILE A 165 6.15 30.91 4.99
CA ILE A 165 6.38 29.47 4.98
C ILE A 165 5.15 28.82 5.61
N LYS A 166 4.53 27.86 4.91
CA LYS A 166 3.39 27.12 5.45
C LYS A 166 3.85 26.21 6.60
N PRO A 167 3.04 26.03 7.66
CA PRO A 167 3.37 25.09 8.73
C PRO A 167 3.44 23.66 8.20
N PHE A 168 4.48 22.92 8.58
CA PHE A 168 4.72 21.54 8.17
C PHE A 168 4.22 20.56 9.22
N LYS A 169 3.35 19.64 8.80
CA LYS A 169 2.75 18.64 9.70
C LYS A 169 3.41 17.26 9.67
N GLY A 170 4.35 17.04 8.74
CA GLY A 170 4.99 15.74 8.52
C GLY A 170 4.68 15.07 7.17
N ASP A 171 4.02 15.75 6.22
CA ASP A 171 3.80 15.19 4.87
C ASP A 171 5.10 15.24 4.06
N VAL A 172 5.69 14.09 3.74
CA VAL A 172 6.94 13.95 2.97
C VAL A 172 6.89 14.74 1.65
N LEU A 173 5.73 14.86 1.01
CA LEU A 173 5.59 15.58 -0.27
C LEU A 173 5.75 17.09 -0.14
N GLU A 174 5.42 17.64 1.04
CA GLU A 174 5.57 19.07 1.33
C GLU A 174 6.96 19.41 1.88
N TRP A 175 7.79 18.41 2.17
CA TRP A 175 9.11 18.59 2.77
C TRP A 175 10.04 19.46 1.93
N MET A 176 10.12 19.24 0.61
CA MET A 176 10.98 20.05 -0.27
C MET A 176 10.58 21.52 -0.26
N ALA A 177 9.28 21.81 -0.38
CA ALA A 177 8.77 23.18 -0.39
C ALA A 177 9.02 23.89 0.95
N LEU A 178 8.87 23.17 2.07
CA LEU A 178 9.24 23.67 3.40
C LEU A 178 10.75 23.95 3.47
N TRP A 179 11.57 22.94 3.18
CA TRP A 179 13.01 23.01 3.38
C TRP A 179 13.65 24.09 2.52
N GLU A 180 13.27 24.22 1.24
CA GLU A 180 13.77 25.29 0.38
C GLU A 180 13.33 26.68 0.86
N GLY A 181 12.06 26.81 1.31
CA GLY A 181 11.53 28.05 1.86
C GLY A 181 12.24 28.47 3.15
N TYR A 182 12.44 27.53 4.06
CA TYR A 182 13.15 27.74 5.33
C TYR A 182 14.65 27.97 5.10
N ASN A 183 15.26 27.26 4.17
CA ASN A 183 16.68 27.38 3.88
C ASN A 183 17.02 28.80 3.39
N ALA A 184 16.27 29.29 2.40
CA ALA A 184 16.46 30.62 1.84
C ALA A 184 16.09 31.77 2.81
N ALA A 185 15.09 31.56 3.67
CA ALA A 185 14.60 32.62 4.55
C ALA A 185 15.36 32.70 5.89
N VAL A 186 15.75 31.55 6.45
CA VAL A 186 16.24 31.44 7.84
C VAL A 186 17.59 30.75 7.91
N ASN A 187 17.79 29.60 7.26
CA ASN A 187 19.03 28.85 7.39
C ASN A 187 20.25 29.61 6.85
N GLU A 188 20.11 30.29 5.70
CA GLU A 188 21.15 31.11 5.07
C GLU A 188 21.30 32.51 5.70
N SER A 189 20.38 32.89 6.60
CA SER A 189 20.45 34.18 7.28
C SER A 189 21.56 34.21 8.34
N ALA A 190 22.11 35.39 8.60
CA ALA A 190 23.19 35.61 9.57
C ALA A 190 22.69 35.74 11.02
N ILE A 191 21.66 34.98 11.42
CA ILE A 191 21.15 34.92 12.80
C ILE A 191 21.73 33.70 13.56
N SER A 192 21.65 33.68 14.89
CA SER A 192 22.24 32.59 15.68
C SER A 192 21.53 31.25 15.48
N ALA A 193 22.21 30.13 15.68
CA ALA A 193 21.63 28.80 15.45
C ALA A 193 20.46 28.50 16.41
N VAL A 194 20.51 28.97 17.65
CA VAL A 194 19.40 28.99 18.62
C VAL A 194 18.18 29.71 18.05
N GLN A 195 18.38 30.89 17.45
CA GLN A 195 17.29 31.66 16.85
C GLN A 195 16.72 30.96 15.62
N LYS A 196 17.58 30.39 14.77
CA LYS A 196 17.14 29.54 13.65
C LYS A 196 16.31 28.37 14.16
N PHE A 197 16.75 27.70 15.22
CA PHE A 197 16.02 26.59 15.79
C PHE A 197 14.64 27.01 16.33
N GLY A 198 14.54 28.21 16.91
CA GLY A 198 13.26 28.74 17.38
C GLY A 198 12.28 28.91 16.23
N TYR A 199 12.72 29.53 15.13
CA TYR A 199 11.92 29.64 13.91
C TYR A 199 11.55 28.28 13.33
N LEU A 200 12.50 27.33 13.28
CA LEU A 200 12.23 25.98 12.79
C LEU A 200 11.10 25.33 13.60
N ASN A 201 11.14 25.43 14.93
CA ASN A 201 10.11 24.85 15.80
C ASN A 201 8.73 25.48 15.58
N ASP A 202 8.66 26.79 15.32
CA ASP A 202 7.40 27.48 15.04
C ASP A 202 6.72 26.98 13.75
N TYR A 203 7.50 26.63 12.73
CA TYR A 203 6.99 26.10 11.45
C TYR A 203 6.65 24.61 11.50
N LEU A 204 7.16 23.86 12.49
CA LEU A 204 6.84 22.45 12.67
C LEU A 204 5.55 22.28 13.48
N LYS A 205 4.70 21.34 13.06
CA LYS A 205 3.44 20.99 13.71
C LYS A 205 3.24 19.47 13.62
N GLY A 206 2.34 18.94 14.45
CA GLY A 206 1.96 17.52 14.37
C GLY A 206 3.16 16.59 14.54
N GLU A 207 3.28 15.59 13.66
CA GLU A 207 4.32 14.56 13.76
C GLU A 207 5.74 15.13 13.63
N ALA A 208 5.93 16.11 12.75
CA ALA A 208 7.25 16.71 12.54
C ALA A 208 7.74 17.53 13.75
N GLN A 209 6.82 18.07 14.55
CA GLN A 209 7.15 18.76 15.80
C GLN A 209 7.58 17.77 16.88
N LEU A 210 6.89 16.63 17.00
CA LEU A 210 7.25 15.57 17.95
C LEU A 210 8.70 15.08 17.77
N CYS A 211 9.22 15.12 16.54
CA CYS A 211 10.60 14.73 16.23
C CYS A 211 11.64 15.63 16.89
N VAL A 212 11.34 16.90 17.09
CA VAL A 212 12.28 17.91 17.61
C VAL A 212 11.89 18.42 19.00
N GLU A 213 10.72 18.03 19.52
CA GLU A 213 10.17 18.51 20.80
C GLU A 213 11.08 18.22 22.00
N ASN A 214 11.82 17.10 21.96
CA ASN A 214 12.72 16.69 23.04
C ASN A 214 14.12 17.36 22.96
N LEU A 215 14.35 18.22 21.96
CA LEU A 215 15.62 18.94 21.80
C LEU A 215 15.53 20.31 22.48
N GLU A 216 16.43 20.56 23.43
CA GLU A 216 16.54 21.89 24.03
C GLU A 216 16.97 22.94 22.99
N LEU A 217 16.44 24.16 23.10
CA LEU A 217 16.69 25.25 22.16
C LEU A 217 18.12 25.81 22.29
N THR A 218 19.10 25.05 21.78
CA THR A 218 20.53 25.35 21.85
C THR A 218 21.18 25.36 20.47
N ASP A 219 22.34 26.02 20.33
CA ASP A 219 23.05 26.15 19.04
C ASP A 219 23.49 24.77 18.53
N ALA A 220 23.92 23.89 19.43
CA ALA A 220 24.33 22.52 19.10
C ALA A 220 23.15 21.68 18.57
N ASN A 221 21.97 21.84 19.17
CA ASN A 221 20.78 21.06 18.81
C ASN A 221 20.13 21.49 17.50
N TYR A 222 20.40 22.71 17.02
CA TYR A 222 19.90 23.17 15.71
C TYR A 222 20.37 22.25 14.56
N THR A 223 21.67 21.97 14.53
CA THR A 223 22.27 21.11 13.49
C THR A 223 21.69 19.70 13.55
N VAL A 224 21.47 19.19 14.77
CA VAL A 224 20.87 17.87 15.01
C VAL A 224 19.43 17.83 14.52
N ALA A 225 18.61 18.84 14.87
CA ALA A 225 17.22 18.94 14.43
C ALA A 225 17.08 18.95 12.91
N VAL A 226 17.93 19.73 12.22
CA VAL A 226 17.94 19.81 10.75
C VAL A 226 18.30 18.46 10.12
N ASN A 227 19.34 17.79 10.63
CA ASN A 227 19.77 16.51 10.10
C ASN A 227 18.72 15.42 10.33
N LEU A 228 18.07 15.42 11.49
CA LEU A 228 16.98 14.50 11.80
C LEU A 228 15.82 14.65 10.82
N LEU A 229 15.35 15.88 10.61
CA LEU A 229 14.25 16.14 9.68
C LEU A 229 14.60 15.76 8.23
N LYS A 230 15.83 16.03 7.78
CA LYS A 230 16.33 15.57 6.47
C LYS A 230 16.40 14.05 6.37
N ALA A 231 16.84 13.36 7.42
CA ALA A 231 16.94 11.91 7.42
C ALA A 231 15.57 11.21 7.37
N MET A 232 14.53 11.83 7.94
CA MET A 232 13.18 11.26 7.91
C MET A 232 12.39 11.66 6.66
N TYR A 233 12.42 12.93 6.26
CA TYR A 233 11.55 13.48 5.22
C TYR A 233 12.29 13.82 3.91
N GLY A 234 13.62 13.92 3.94
CA GLY A 234 14.45 14.30 2.80
C GLY A 234 15.04 13.13 2.00
N LYS A 235 14.62 11.89 2.26
CA LYS A 235 15.08 10.71 1.50
C LYS A 235 14.36 10.64 0.15
N PRO A 236 15.10 10.63 -0.99
CA PRO A 236 14.47 10.58 -2.32
C PRO A 236 13.66 9.30 -2.53
N ASP A 237 14.09 8.18 -1.94
CA ASP A 237 13.39 6.89 -2.07
C ASP A 237 11.99 6.93 -1.42
N VAL A 238 11.87 7.57 -0.25
CA VAL A 238 10.60 7.74 0.47
C VAL A 238 9.68 8.70 -0.30
N LEU A 239 10.25 9.72 -0.94
CA LEU A 239 9.50 10.64 -1.79
C LEU A 239 8.96 9.93 -3.04
N ILE A 240 9.78 9.11 -3.71
CA ILE A 240 9.35 8.31 -4.87
C ILE A 240 8.25 7.34 -4.46
N GLU A 241 8.43 6.60 -3.36
CA GLU A 241 7.43 5.65 -2.86
C GLU A 241 6.11 6.33 -2.51
N ALA A 242 6.15 7.48 -1.82
CA ALA A 242 4.96 8.27 -1.53
C ALA A 242 4.28 8.76 -2.81
N GLN A 243 5.06 9.24 -3.80
CA GLN A 243 4.55 9.67 -5.11
C GLN A 243 3.89 8.51 -5.87
N THR A 244 4.53 7.34 -5.89
CA THR A 244 4.04 6.13 -6.57
C THR A 244 2.77 5.61 -5.91
N HIS A 245 2.71 5.57 -4.58
CA HIS A 245 1.51 5.20 -3.84
C HIS A 245 0.36 6.18 -4.09
N LYS A 246 0.66 7.49 -4.15
CA LYS A 246 -0.35 8.52 -4.45
C LYS A 246 -0.88 8.40 -5.88
N LEU A 247 -0.02 8.10 -6.87
CA LEU A 247 -0.45 7.80 -8.24
C LEU A 247 -1.30 6.52 -8.33
N ALA A 248 -0.95 5.49 -7.58
CA ALA A 248 -1.68 4.22 -7.57
C ALA A 248 -3.09 4.33 -6.93
N THR A 249 -3.30 5.33 -6.07
CA THR A 249 -4.59 5.57 -5.39
C THR A 249 -5.50 6.54 -6.13
N LEU A 250 -5.04 7.15 -7.22
CA LEU A 250 -5.90 8.00 -8.07
C LEU A 250 -6.92 7.15 -8.83
N GLN A 251 -8.17 7.63 -8.88
CA GLN A 251 -9.21 6.93 -9.63
C GLN A 251 -8.96 7.00 -11.15
N PRO A 252 -9.16 5.89 -11.89
CA PRO A 252 -9.01 5.90 -13.34
C PRO A 252 -10.00 6.86 -13.99
N VAL A 253 -9.52 7.75 -14.86
CA VAL A 253 -10.39 8.62 -15.66
C VAL A 253 -11.10 7.74 -16.69
N LYS A 254 -12.41 7.55 -16.51
CA LYS A 254 -13.23 6.64 -17.34
C LYS A 254 -13.68 7.28 -18.66
N ASP A 255 -13.67 8.61 -18.75
CA ASP A 255 -14.12 9.36 -19.92
C ASP A 255 -13.40 10.72 -20.01
N MET A 256 -13.13 11.19 -21.24
CA MET A 256 -12.47 12.45 -21.55
C MET A 256 -13.34 13.67 -21.18
N ALA A 257 -14.66 13.48 -21.05
CA ALA A 257 -15.60 14.48 -20.55
C ALA A 257 -15.55 14.68 -19.03
N ASP A 258 -14.87 13.80 -18.27
CA ASP A 258 -14.77 13.87 -16.82
C ASP A 258 -13.72 14.90 -16.37
N THR A 259 -14.05 16.16 -16.63
CA THR A 259 -13.21 17.33 -16.31
C THR A 259 -12.97 17.49 -14.81
N ALA A 260 -13.79 16.88 -13.95
CA ALA A 260 -13.59 16.86 -12.50
C ALA A 260 -12.42 15.93 -12.12
N ALA A 261 -12.39 14.71 -12.68
CA ALA A 261 -11.27 13.78 -12.49
C ALA A 261 -9.96 14.35 -13.06
N LEU A 262 -10.01 15.00 -14.23
CA LEU A 262 -8.86 15.66 -14.84
C LEU A 262 -8.36 16.89 -14.05
N ARG A 263 -9.27 17.68 -13.46
CA ARG A 263 -8.90 18.80 -12.57
C ARG A 263 -8.30 18.31 -11.26
N CYS A 264 -8.81 17.20 -10.72
CA CYS A 264 -8.26 16.57 -9.53
C CYS A 264 -6.83 16.07 -9.79
N PHE A 265 -6.58 15.47 -10.96
CA PHE A 265 -5.23 15.04 -11.37
C PHE A 265 -4.23 16.21 -11.42
N LYS A 266 -4.64 17.37 -11.94
CA LYS A 266 -3.77 18.57 -12.08
C LYS A 266 -3.48 19.32 -10.78
N LEU A 267 -4.30 19.14 -9.75
CA LEU A 267 -4.12 19.82 -8.44
C LEU A 267 -3.40 18.94 -7.41
N THR A 268 -3.21 17.65 -7.69
CA THR A 268 -2.69 16.65 -6.74
C THR A 268 -1.21 16.29 -6.98
N ILE A 269 -0.66 16.69 -8.13
CA ILE A 269 0.75 16.55 -8.54
C ILE A 269 1.33 17.96 -8.71
#